data_AF-J9DLH2-F1
#
_entry.id   AF-J9DLH2-F1
#
_cell.length_a   1.000
_cell.length_b   1.000
_cell.length_c   1.000
_cell.angle_alpha   90.00
_cell.angle_beta   90.00
_cell.angle_gamma   90.00
#
_symmetry.space_group_name_H-M   'P 1'
#
loop_
_entity.id
_entity.type
_entity.pdbx_description
1 polymer ?
#
loop_
_entity_poly.entity_id
_entity_poly.type
_entity_poly.pdbx_seq_one_letter_code
_entity_poly.pdbx_strand_id
1 'polypeptide(L)'
;LFNNYGKLGIILNTPSHHRVHHGRNPYCIDRNYAAVFIIWDKIFGTFEPERQFEKPVYGIIDQEMTFNQIYLQVFIYMYILKIISKCVLK
;
A
#
# COMPACT_ATOMS: atom_id res chain seq x y z
N LEU A 1 14.64 8.76 -13.17
CA LEU A 1 14.10 7.63 -13.97
C LEU A 1 14.71 6.27 -13.62
N PHE A 2 15.91 6.20 -13.02
CA PHE A 2 16.48 4.93 -12.52
C PHE A 2 16.85 5.05 -11.04
N ASN A 3 15.86 4.95 -10.16
CA ASN A 3 16.15 4.75 -8.74
C ASN A 3 16.52 3.27 -8.52
N ASN A 4 17.81 3.06 -8.23
CA ASN A 4 18.44 1.92 -7.55
C ASN A 4 18.54 0.51 -8.20
N TYR A 5 17.93 0.21 -9.35
CA TYR A 5 18.08 -1.14 -9.98
C TYR A 5 18.23 -1.15 -11.51
N GLY A 6 18.46 0.02 -12.12
CA GLY A 6 18.62 0.14 -13.57
C GLY A 6 17.42 -0.46 -14.34
N LYS A 7 17.71 -1.25 -15.38
CA LYS A 7 16.67 -1.89 -16.21
C LYS A 7 15.78 -2.88 -15.45
N LEU A 8 16.26 -3.49 -14.36
CA LEU A 8 15.46 -4.43 -13.58
C LEU A 8 14.28 -3.75 -12.90
N GLY A 9 14.43 -2.50 -12.45
CA GLY A 9 13.33 -1.71 -11.87
C GLY A 9 12.22 -1.34 -12.87
N ILE A 10 12.39 -1.64 -14.16
CA ILE A 10 11.33 -1.50 -15.16
C ILE A 10 10.37 -2.70 -15.08
N ILE A 11 10.90 -3.91 -14.85
CA ILE A 11 10.18 -5.18 -14.99
C ILE A 11 9.86 -5.79 -13.62
N LEU A 12 10.81 -5.77 -12.69
CA LEU A 12 10.71 -6.40 -11.38
C LEU A 12 10.32 -5.42 -10.28
N ASN A 13 9.57 -5.93 -9.30
CA ASN A 13 9.36 -5.24 -8.04
C ASN A 13 10.70 -5.15 -7.29
N THR A 14 11.03 -3.97 -6.80
CA THR A 14 12.27 -3.69 -6.10
C THR A 14 11.95 -3.36 -4.65
N PRO A 15 12.91 -3.48 -3.72
CA PRO A 15 12.71 -3.04 -2.33
C PRO A 15 12.17 -1.61 -2.22
N SER A 16 12.52 -0.71 -3.14
CA SER A 16 11.99 0.66 -3.18
C SER A 16 10.50 0.71 -3.56
N HIS A 17 10.08 -0.03 -4.60
CA HIS A 17 8.67 -0.11 -4.99
C HIS A 17 7.83 -0.75 -3.87
N HIS A 18 8.35 -1.80 -3.24
CA HIS A 18 7.70 -2.49 -2.14
C HIS A 18 7.58 -1.64 -0.87
N ARG A 19 8.55 -0.75 -0.58
CA ARG A 19 8.42 0.23 0.50
C ARG A 19 7.27 1.22 0.27
N VAL A 20 7.07 1.67 -0.96
CA VAL A 20 5.91 2.52 -1.30
C VAL A 20 4.62 1.76 -1.09
N HIS A 21 4.53 0.49 -1.53
CA HIS A 21 3.35 -0.34 -1.29
C HIS A 21 2.99 -0.47 0.20
N HIS A 22 3.98 -0.58 1.08
CA HIS A 22 3.78 -0.65 2.53
C HIS A 22 3.65 0.71 3.23
N GLY A 23 3.80 1.81 2.49
CA GLY A 23 3.70 3.16 3.03
C GLY A 23 2.25 3.58 3.22
N ARG A 24 1.98 4.30 4.31
CA ARG A 24 0.68 4.93 4.58
C ARG A 24 0.64 6.43 4.30
N ASN A 25 1.73 7.01 3.79
CA ASN A 25 1.71 8.38 3.29
C ASN A 25 0.64 8.53 2.20
N PRO A 26 0.01 9.70 2.05
CA PRO A 26 -1.01 9.90 1.03
C PRO A 26 -0.58 9.50 -0.40
N TYR A 27 0.70 9.68 -0.75
CA TYR A 27 1.20 9.30 -2.08
C TYR A 27 1.41 7.79 -2.27
N CYS A 28 1.54 7.05 -1.17
CA CYS A 28 1.75 5.59 -1.16
C CYS A 28 0.45 4.81 -1.25
N ILE A 29 -0.69 5.42 -0.90
CA ILE A 29 -1.99 4.76 -0.87
C ILE A 29 -2.37 4.33 -2.29
N ASP A 30 -2.80 3.08 -2.42
CA ASP A 30 -3.28 2.51 -3.68
C ASP A 30 -2.22 2.49 -4.80
N ARG A 31 -0.96 2.20 -4.42
CA ARG A 31 0.18 2.12 -5.34
C ARG A 31 0.93 0.79 -5.26
N ASN A 32 1.58 0.44 -6.37
CA ASN A 32 2.54 -0.66 -6.49
C ASN A 32 2.01 -2.02 -6.00
N TYR A 33 0.88 -2.47 -6.54
CA TYR A 33 0.19 -3.70 -6.14
C TYR A 33 0.90 -4.99 -6.57
N ALA A 34 1.66 -4.97 -7.67
CA ALA A 34 2.22 -6.19 -8.24
C ALA A 34 3.38 -6.73 -7.40
N ALA A 35 3.22 -7.95 -6.88
CA ALA A 35 4.21 -8.56 -5.98
C ALA A 35 5.58 -8.83 -6.64
N VAL A 36 5.59 -9.34 -7.89
CA VAL A 36 6.83 -9.76 -8.57
C VAL A 36 7.18 -8.83 -9.74
N PHE A 37 6.21 -8.54 -10.61
CA PHE A 37 6.45 -7.80 -11.85
C PHE A 37 5.82 -6.40 -11.80
N ILE A 38 6.62 -5.37 -11.52
CA ILE A 38 6.16 -3.98 -11.43
C ILE A 38 5.64 -3.41 -12.76
N ILE A 39 5.90 -4.10 -13.87
CA ILE A 39 5.42 -3.70 -15.19
C ILE A 39 3.89 -3.60 -15.23
N TRP A 40 3.18 -4.43 -14.46
CA TRP A 40 1.72 -4.37 -14.38
C TRP A 40 1.25 -3.05 -13.80
N ASP A 41 1.85 -2.57 -12.70
CA ASP A 41 1.51 -1.26 -12.14
C ASP A 41 1.80 -0.10 -13.10
N LYS A 42 2.83 -0.23 -13.94
CA LYS A 42 3.15 0.79 -14.95
C LYS A 42 2.12 0.79 -16.08
N ILE A 43 1.67 -0.38 -16.52
CA ILE A 43 0.64 -0.53 -17.57
C ILE A 43 -0.73 -0.05 -17.08
N PHE A 44 -1.08 -0.38 -15.83
CA PHE A 44 -2.40 -0.06 -15.26
C PHE A 44 -2.44 1.27 -14.48
N GLY A 45 -1.33 2.01 -14.43
CA GLY A 45 -1.30 3.37 -13.88
C GLY A 45 -1.29 3.45 -12.35
N THR A 46 -0.90 2.39 -11.67
CA THR A 46 -0.80 2.31 -10.20
C THR A 46 0.64 2.41 -9.70
N PHE A 47 1.61 2.57 -10.61
CA PHE A 47 3.01 2.72 -10.26
C PHE A 47 3.30 4.08 -9.62
N GLU A 48 3.97 4.09 -8.47
CA GLU A 48 4.52 5.27 -7.82
C GLU A 48 5.96 5.01 -7.35
N PRO A 49 6.94 5.85 -7.73
CA PRO A 49 8.30 5.73 -7.24
C PRO A 49 8.44 6.24 -5.81
N GLU A 50 9.40 5.69 -5.06
CA GLU A 50 9.74 6.22 -3.73
C GLU A 50 10.31 7.65 -3.84
N ARG A 51 9.76 8.57 -3.05
CA ARG A 51 10.15 9.98 -3.02
C ARG A 51 11.34 10.18 -2.09
N GLN A 52 12.30 10.99 -2.52
CA GLN A 52 13.51 11.26 -1.73
C GLN A 52 13.24 12.17 -0.53
N PHE A 53 12.33 13.14 -0.68
CA PHE A 53 12.03 14.16 0.33
C PHE A 53 10.85 13.79 1.25
N GLU A 54 10.14 12.70 0.95
CA GLU A 54 9.01 12.21 1.73
C GLU A 54 9.17 10.70 1.90
N LYS A 55 9.83 10.29 3.00
CA LYS A 55 10.08 8.87 3.26
C LYS A 55 8.78 8.15 3.64
N PRO A 56 8.61 6.87 3.21
CA PRO A 56 7.48 6.05 3.62
C PRO A 56 7.42 5.89 5.16
N VAL A 57 6.26 6.22 5.72
CA VAL A 57 5.83 5.83 7.06
C VAL A 57 5.03 4.54 6.89
N TYR A 58 5.36 3.49 7.62
CA TYR A 58 4.75 2.18 7.44
C TYR A 58 3.49 1.98 8.27
N GLY A 59 2.68 1.00 7.86
CA GLY A 59 1.51 0.54 8.59
C GLY A 59 0.22 0.81 7.83
N ILE A 60 -0.89 0.77 8.55
CA ILE A 60 -2.23 1.11 8.03
C ILE A 60 -2.57 2.56 8.39
N ILE A 61 -3.49 3.16 7.61
CA ILE A 61 -3.95 4.53 7.81
C ILE A 61 -4.54 4.69 9.22
N ASP A 62 -5.46 3.80 9.58
CA ASP A 62 -6.10 3.76 10.89
C ASP A 62 -5.43 2.70 11.77
N GLN A 63 -4.46 3.13 12.59
CA GLN A 63 -3.67 2.23 13.41
C GLN A 63 -4.26 2.09 14.82
N GLU A 64 -4.68 0.87 15.16
CA GLU A 64 -5.12 0.54 16.51
C GLU A 64 -3.94 0.47 17.48
N MET A 65 -4.06 1.12 18.65
CA MET A 65 -3.01 1.18 19.67
C MET A 65 -3.10 -0.01 20.65
N THR A 66 -3.13 -1.23 20.12
CA THR A 66 -3.23 -2.46 20.91
C THR A 66 -2.41 -3.59 20.31
N PHE A 67 -1.97 -4.51 21.17
CA PHE A 67 -1.29 -5.76 20.80
C PHE A 67 -2.16 -6.98 21.09
N ASN A 68 -3.49 -6.82 21.17
CA ASN A 68 -4.41 -7.95 21.29
C ASN A 68 -4.70 -8.53 19.90
N GLN A 69 -4.20 -9.72 19.64
CA GLN A 69 -4.25 -10.33 18.30
C GLN A 69 -5.67 -10.70 17.90
N ILE A 70 -6.52 -11.14 18.84
CA ILE A 70 -7.91 -11.46 18.54
C ILE A 70 -8.66 -10.20 18.14
N TYR A 71 -8.48 -9.11 18.88
CA TYR A 71 -9.08 -7.83 18.54
C TYR A 71 -8.60 -7.33 17.17
N LEU A 72 -7.29 -7.37 16.90
CA LEU A 72 -6.72 -6.93 15.62
C LEU A 72 -7.20 -7.77 14.42
N GLN A 73 -7.52 -9.05 14.62
CA GLN A 73 -8.12 -9.86 13.56
C GLN A 73 -9.60 -9.53 13.36
N VAL A 74 -10.36 -9.16 14.40
CA VAL A 74 -11.82 -8.99 14.31
C VAL A 74 -12.25 -7.54 13.99
N PHE A 75 -11.55 -6.52 14.50
CA PHE A 75 -11.98 -5.12 14.39
C PHE A 75 -12.14 -4.65 12.94
N ILE A 76 -11.27 -5.11 12.04
CA ILE A 76 -11.29 -4.74 10.61
C ILE A 76 -12.57 -5.23 9.94
N TYR A 77 -13.06 -6.43 10.28
CA TYR A 77 -14.31 -6.96 9.75
C TYR A 77 -15.51 -6.17 10.26
N MET A 78 -15.51 -5.81 11.54
CA MET A 78 -16.56 -4.96 12.13
C MET A 78 -16.60 -3.58 11.46
N TYR A 79 -15.42 -3.01 11.15
CA TYR A 79 -15.30 -1.75 10.43
C TYR A 79 -15.85 -1.83 9.00
N ILE A 80 -15.47 -2.87 8.25
CA ILE A 80 -15.97 -3.12 6.89
C ILE A 80 -17.49 -3.31 6.90
N LEU A 81 -18.04 -4.11 7.82
CA LEU A 81 -19.48 -4.30 7.95
C LEU A 81 -20.23 -3.00 8.23
N LYS A 82 -19.65 -2.11 9.04
CA LYS A 82 -20.20 -0.78 9.32
C LYS A 82 -20.16 0.14 8.11
N ILE A 83 -19.16 0.03 7.24
CA ILE A 83 -19.11 0.76 5.96
C ILE A 83 -20.21 0.23 5.02
N ILE A 84 -20.27 -1.09 4.84
CA ILE A 84 -21.24 -1.74 3.97
C ILE A 84 -22.66 -1.41 4.40
N SER A 85 -22.98 -1.50 5.70
CA SER A 85 -24.33 -1.20 6.19
C SER A 85 -24.74 0.24 5.91
N LYS A 86 -23.81 1.20 6.00
CA LYS A 86 -24.07 2.60 5.62
C LYS A 86 -24.28 2.82 4.13
N CYS A 87 -23.66 2.00 3.28
CA CYS A 87 -23.79 2.10 1.82
C CYS A 87 -25.04 1.38 1.28
N VAL A 88 -25.48 0.29 1.94
CA VAL A 88 -26.62 -0.53 1.51
C VAL A 88 -27.93 -0.09 2.14
N LEU A 89 -27.89 0.48 3.36
CA LEU A 89 -29.08 1.00 4.06
C LEU A 89 -29.31 2.51 3.83
N LYS A 90 -28.55 3.11 2.91
CA LYS A 90 -28.87 4.40 2.30
C LYS A 90 -29.48 4.15 0.93
#